data_AF-A0A1U7QEX8-F1
#
_entry.id   AF-A0A1U7QEX8-F1
#
_cell.length_a   1.000
_cell.length_b   1.000
_cell.length_c   1.000
_cell.angle_alpha   90.00
_cell.angle_beta   90.00
_cell.angle_gamma   90.00
#
_symmetry.space_group_name_H-M   'P 1'
#
loop_
_entity.id
_entity.type
_entity.pdbx_description
1 polymer ?
#
loop_
_entity_poly.entity_id
_entity_poly.type
_entity_poly.pdbx_seq_one_letter_code
_entity_poly.pdbx_strand_id
1 'polypeptide(L)'
;MEMNGVDENAWWTLPENFEAPFVVFIDEGQEELIFGHRDLHLRQIEVHSNTFIQLEEWFTASGQTRVTVVGPLRAKQWLMDMIWSVGSQEPNHQARGQEMLQRVRNQRLTREDLDASFRVRSYSWGLSRPTRMRGTT
;
A
#
# COMPACT_ATOMS: atom_id res chain seq x y z
N MET A 1 15.28 -24.78 5.50
CA MET A 1 15.96 -24.38 4.25
C MET A 1 15.60 -22.93 4.04
N GLU A 2 16.51 -22.02 4.39
CA GLU A 2 16.31 -20.58 4.23
C GLU A 2 16.46 -20.24 2.75
N MET A 3 15.38 -19.83 2.08
CA MET A 3 15.43 -19.31 0.72
C MET A 3 16.04 -17.91 0.75
N ASN A 4 17.36 -17.85 0.82
CA ASN A 4 18.12 -16.64 0.57
C ASN A 4 18.14 -16.37 -0.94
N GLY A 5 17.50 -15.27 -1.35
CA GLY A 5 17.81 -14.61 -2.63
C GLY A 5 16.73 -14.66 -3.72
N VAL A 6 15.44 -14.49 -3.38
CA VAL A 6 14.54 -13.91 -4.39
C VAL A 6 14.90 -12.43 -4.46
N ASP A 7 15.48 -12.02 -5.58
CA ASP A 7 15.61 -10.60 -5.89
C ASP A 7 14.22 -9.98 -5.75
N GLU A 8 14.03 -9.08 -4.77
CA GLU A 8 12.74 -8.40 -4.57
C GLU A 8 12.30 -7.72 -5.89
N ASN A 9 13.24 -7.39 -6.77
CA ASN A 9 12.96 -6.86 -8.10
C ASN A 9 12.34 -7.87 -9.07
N ALA A 10 12.27 -9.17 -8.78
CA ALA A 10 11.66 -10.18 -9.62
C ALA A 10 10.38 -10.76 -9.00
N TRP A 11 9.68 -9.99 -8.17
CA TRP A 11 8.46 -10.45 -7.48
C TRP A 11 7.41 -11.06 -8.42
N TRP A 12 7.37 -10.65 -9.69
CA TRP A 12 6.45 -11.17 -10.70
C TRP A 12 6.72 -12.62 -11.12
N THR A 13 7.83 -13.23 -10.68
CA THR A 13 8.10 -14.66 -10.93
C THR A 13 7.47 -15.57 -9.87
N LEU A 14 6.93 -15.00 -8.78
CA LEU A 14 6.31 -15.73 -7.69
C LEU A 14 4.77 -15.69 -7.85
N PRO A 15 4.12 -16.83 -8.13
CA PRO A 15 2.66 -16.90 -8.28
C PRO A 15 1.88 -16.34 -7.08
N GLU A 16 2.42 -16.50 -5.87
CA GLU A 16 1.79 -16.07 -4.61
C GLU A 16 1.52 -14.56 -4.58
N ASN A 17 2.29 -13.77 -5.33
CA ASN A 17 2.10 -12.32 -5.42
C ASN A 17 0.83 -11.94 -6.23
N PHE A 18 0.31 -12.86 -7.04
CA PHE A 18 -0.89 -12.71 -7.88
C PHE A 18 -2.13 -13.37 -7.28
N GLU A 19 -1.98 -14.40 -6.44
CA GLU A 19 -3.10 -15.19 -5.90
C GLU A 19 -4.08 -14.37 -5.03
N ALA A 20 -3.60 -13.33 -4.37
CA ALA A 20 -4.39 -12.49 -3.47
C ALA A 20 -4.18 -11.00 -3.78
N PRO A 21 -4.78 -10.45 -4.85
CA PRO A 21 -4.74 -9.02 -5.12
C PRO A 21 -5.45 -8.25 -4.02
N PHE A 22 -4.98 -7.02 -3.76
CA PHE A 22 -5.70 -6.08 -2.91
C PHE A 22 -6.56 -5.18 -3.78
N VAL A 23 -7.85 -5.05 -3.43
CA VAL A 23 -8.83 -4.30 -4.22
C VAL A 23 -9.48 -3.24 -3.37
N VAL A 24 -9.59 -2.02 -3.89
CA VAL A 24 -10.31 -0.89 -3.28
C VAL A 24 -11.06 -0.10 -4.34
N PHE A 25 -12.17 0.51 -3.95
CA PHE A 25 -12.92 1.44 -4.77
C PHE A 25 -12.65 2.87 -4.29
N ILE A 26 -12.28 3.75 -5.20
CA ILE A 26 -12.01 5.16 -4.91
C ILE A 26 -12.88 6.05 -5.81
N ASP A 27 -13.21 7.25 -5.36
CA ASP A 27 -13.85 8.24 -6.21
C ASP A 27 -12.84 8.92 -7.15
N GLU A 28 -13.36 9.60 -8.18
CA GLU A 28 -12.57 10.29 -9.21
C GLU A 28 -11.61 11.34 -8.62
N GLY A 29 -12.02 12.05 -7.56
CA GLY A 29 -11.17 13.05 -6.91
C GLY A 29 -9.99 12.42 -6.19
N GLN A 30 -10.21 11.29 -5.52
CA GLN A 30 -9.15 10.51 -4.90
C GLN A 30 -8.23 9.85 -5.94
N GLU A 31 -8.78 9.37 -7.05
CA GLU A 31 -8.01 8.83 -8.17
C GLU A 31 -7.07 9.88 -8.76
N GLU A 32 -7.60 11.04 -9.16
CA GLU A 32 -6.79 12.14 -9.72
C GLU A 32 -5.75 12.63 -8.70
N LEU A 33 -6.09 12.66 -7.41
CA LEU A 33 -5.15 13.01 -6.36
C LEU A 33 -4.00 12.00 -6.25
N ILE A 34 -4.25 10.70 -6.38
CA ILE A 34 -3.25 9.63 -6.17
C ILE A 34 -2.46 9.33 -7.45
N PHE A 35 -3.14 9.18 -8.57
CA PHE A 35 -2.54 8.76 -9.84
C PHE A 35 -2.26 9.93 -10.78
N GLY A 36 -2.78 11.12 -10.48
CA GLY A 36 -2.61 12.31 -11.31
C GLY A 36 -3.55 12.32 -12.50
N HIS A 37 -3.70 13.48 -13.13
CA HIS A 37 -4.50 13.60 -14.34
C HIS A 37 -3.97 12.67 -15.44
N ARG A 38 -4.84 11.82 -16.00
CA ARG A 38 -4.48 10.78 -16.98
C ARG A 38 -3.35 9.87 -16.49
N ASP A 39 -3.41 9.48 -15.22
CA ASP A 39 -2.50 8.51 -14.60
C ASP A 39 -1.02 8.88 -14.64
N LEU A 40 -0.72 10.18 -14.67
CA LEU A 40 0.65 10.71 -14.77
C LEU A 40 1.64 10.05 -13.79
N HIS A 41 1.19 9.75 -12.57
CA HIS A 41 2.00 9.18 -11.50
C HIS A 41 1.88 7.65 -11.38
N LEU A 42 0.96 7.00 -12.10
CA LEU A 42 0.70 5.56 -11.96
C LEU A 42 1.97 4.75 -12.15
N ARG A 43 2.66 4.93 -13.28
CA ARG A 43 3.89 4.19 -13.58
C ARG A 43 5.00 4.42 -12.55
N GLN A 44 5.12 5.65 -12.06
CA GLN A 44 6.11 6.00 -11.05
C GLN A 44 5.80 5.31 -9.72
N ILE A 45 4.52 5.29 -9.32
CA ILE A 45 4.06 4.62 -8.10
C ILE A 45 4.28 3.11 -8.18
N GLU A 46 3.96 2.47 -9.31
CA GLU A 46 4.25 1.04 -9.54
C GLU A 46 5.74 0.72 -9.34
N VAL A 47 6.62 1.50 -9.99
CA VAL A 47 8.08 1.30 -9.91
C VAL A 47 8.62 1.58 -8.51
N HIS A 48 8.08 2.59 -7.82
CA HIS A 48 8.57 2.98 -6.51
C HIS A 48 8.05 2.10 -5.38
N SER A 49 6.85 1.55 -5.52
CA SER A 49 6.28 0.60 -4.57
C SER A 49 6.66 -0.85 -4.85
N ASN A 50 7.23 -1.14 -6.02
CA ASN A 50 7.51 -2.48 -6.50
C ASN A 50 6.22 -3.34 -6.57
N THR A 51 5.18 -2.78 -7.18
CA THR A 51 3.87 -3.42 -7.39
C THR A 51 3.37 -3.16 -8.81
N PHE A 52 2.34 -3.90 -9.21
CA PHE A 52 1.54 -3.60 -10.40
C PHE A 52 0.14 -3.15 -9.96
N ILE A 53 -0.35 -2.10 -10.62
CA ILE A 53 -1.61 -1.44 -10.28
C ILE A 53 -2.48 -1.40 -11.53
N GLN A 54 -3.66 -2.00 -11.45
CA GLN A 54 -4.67 -1.92 -12.48
C GLN A 54 -5.78 -0.97 -12.02
N LEU A 55 -6.05 0.04 -12.84
CA LEU A 55 -7.17 0.97 -12.69
C LEU A 55 -8.28 0.57 -13.66
N GLU A 56 -9.49 0.47 -13.15
CA GLU A 56 -10.70 0.28 -13.94
C GLU A 56 -11.68 1.39 -13.61
N GLU A 57 -11.68 2.43 -14.45
CA GLU A 57 -12.56 3.59 -14.31
C GLU A 57 -14.04 3.21 -14.45
N TRP A 58 -14.93 4.01 -13.84
CA TRP A 58 -16.39 3.86 -13.93
C TRP A 58 -16.88 2.44 -13.58
N PHE A 59 -16.19 1.77 -12.67
CA PHE A 59 -16.47 0.39 -12.32
C PHE A 59 -17.81 0.23 -11.61
N THR A 60 -18.20 1.22 -10.81
CA THR A 60 -19.50 1.25 -10.12
C THR A 60 -20.47 2.22 -10.79
N ALA A 61 -21.77 2.05 -10.55
CA ALA A 61 -22.81 2.97 -11.02
C ALA A 61 -22.66 4.40 -10.45
N SER A 62 -21.92 4.56 -9.36
CA SER A 62 -21.57 5.86 -8.77
C SER A 62 -20.30 6.48 -9.37
N GLY A 63 -19.69 5.84 -10.38
CA GLY A 63 -18.49 6.32 -11.04
C GLY A 63 -17.18 6.06 -10.28
N GLN A 64 -17.18 5.14 -9.32
CA GLN A 64 -15.95 4.81 -8.60
C GLN A 64 -15.04 3.94 -9.46
N THR A 65 -13.74 4.18 -9.32
CA THR A 65 -12.70 3.41 -9.97
C THR A 65 -12.30 2.24 -9.08
N ARG A 66 -12.21 1.05 -9.69
CA ARG A 66 -11.66 -0.13 -9.01
C ARG A 66 -10.16 -0.14 -9.18
N VAL A 67 -9.45 -0.05 -8.07
CA VAL A 67 -7.99 -0.16 -8.00
C VAL A 67 -7.64 -1.57 -7.53
N THR A 68 -6.88 -2.28 -8.35
CA THR A 68 -6.36 -3.62 -8.04
C THR A 68 -4.84 -3.56 -7.94
N VAL A 69 -4.29 -4.03 -6.82
CA VAL A 69 -2.84 -4.02 -6.54
C VAL A 69 -2.33 -5.45 -6.38
N VAL A 70 -1.32 -5.82 -7.17
CA VAL A 70 -0.59 -7.10 -7.06
C VAL A 70 0.89 -6.85 -6.81
N GLY A 71 1.56 -7.81 -6.18
CA GLY A 71 2.95 -7.64 -5.74
C GLY A 71 3.22 -8.21 -4.35
N PRO A 72 4.42 -7.92 -3.80
CA PRO A 72 4.81 -8.37 -2.47
C PRO A 72 3.82 -7.89 -1.41
N LEU A 73 3.46 -8.78 -0.47
CA LEU A 73 2.43 -8.50 0.55
C LEU A 73 2.63 -7.18 1.29
N ARG A 74 3.86 -6.89 1.73
CA ARG A 74 4.17 -5.65 2.47
C ARG A 74 3.99 -4.39 1.61
N ALA A 75 4.34 -4.46 0.34
CA ALA A 75 4.17 -3.35 -0.60
C ALA A 75 2.70 -3.09 -0.91
N LYS A 76 1.92 -4.17 -1.14
CA LYS A 76 0.45 -4.08 -1.29
C LYS A 76 -0.20 -3.45 -0.06
N GLN A 77 0.19 -3.89 1.14
CA GLN A 77 -0.32 -3.34 2.40
C GLN A 77 0.01 -1.86 2.56
N TRP A 78 1.26 -1.48 2.28
CA TRP A 78 1.68 -0.08 2.35
C TRP A 78 0.87 0.81 1.39
N LEU A 79 0.63 0.36 0.16
CA LEU A 79 -0.18 1.10 -0.81
C LEU A 79 -1.64 1.22 -0.38
N MET A 80 -2.25 0.15 0.14
CA MET A 80 -3.62 0.23 0.66
C MET A 80 -3.73 1.17 1.85
N ASP A 81 -2.75 1.15 2.75
CA ASP A 81 -2.71 2.07 3.89
C ASP A 81 -2.61 3.52 3.40
N MET A 82 -1.80 3.79 2.36
CA MET A 82 -1.72 5.10 1.74
C MET A 82 -3.07 5.51 1.13
N ILE A 83 -3.68 4.65 0.28
CA ILE A 83 -4.96 4.95 -0.39
C ILE A 83 -6.04 5.26 0.65
N TRP A 84 -6.21 4.41 1.66
CA TRP A 84 -7.20 4.66 2.72
C TRP A 84 -6.90 5.90 3.55
N SER A 85 -5.62 6.17 3.84
CA SER A 85 -5.24 7.36 4.61
C SER A 85 -5.54 8.64 3.83
N VAL A 86 -5.24 8.67 2.52
CA VAL A 86 -5.52 9.83 1.65
C VAL A 86 -7.02 10.12 1.56
N GLY A 87 -7.86 9.08 1.48
CA GLY A 87 -9.32 9.21 1.42
C GLY A 87 -10.01 9.38 2.78
N SER A 88 -9.25 9.39 3.88
CA SER A 88 -9.82 9.49 5.22
C SER A 88 -10.39 10.88 5.50
N GLN A 89 -11.51 10.92 6.21
CA GLN A 89 -12.09 12.15 6.74
C GLN A 89 -11.40 12.61 8.04
N GLU A 90 -10.56 11.76 8.65
CA GLU A 90 -9.82 12.12 9.86
C GLU A 90 -8.53 12.90 9.48
N PRO A 91 -8.34 14.15 9.96
CA PRO A 91 -7.24 15.00 9.53
C PRO A 91 -5.84 14.39 9.73
N ASN A 92 -5.63 13.66 10.83
CA ASN A 92 -4.35 13.02 11.13
C ASN A 92 -4.03 11.90 10.13
N HIS A 93 -5.04 11.08 9.78
CA HIS A 93 -4.89 10.04 8.77
C HIS A 93 -4.67 10.66 7.40
N GLN A 94 -5.40 11.73 7.06
CA GLN A 94 -5.24 12.41 5.79
C GLN A 94 -3.83 13.00 5.64
N ALA A 95 -3.31 13.70 6.65
CA ALA A 95 -1.95 14.24 6.65
C ALA A 95 -0.89 13.14 6.45
N ARG A 96 -1.02 12.02 7.18
CA ARG A 96 -0.16 10.84 6.98
C ARG A 96 -0.27 10.27 5.56
N GLY A 97 -1.49 10.18 5.02
CA GLY A 97 -1.73 9.71 3.65
C GLY A 97 -1.01 10.58 2.62
N GLN A 98 -1.05 11.90 2.79
CA GLN A 98 -0.32 12.84 1.93
C GLN A 98 1.20 12.64 2.01
N GLU A 99 1.76 12.45 3.20
CA GLU A 99 3.19 12.15 3.38
C GLU A 99 3.59 10.85 2.68
N MET A 100 2.78 9.80 2.83
CA MET A 100 2.99 8.53 2.13
C MET A 100 2.92 8.72 0.62
N LEU A 101 1.89 9.41 0.11
CA LEU A 101 1.75 9.67 -1.33
C LEU A 101 2.96 10.42 -1.90
N GLN A 102 3.45 11.46 -1.21
CA GLN A 102 4.67 12.17 -1.60
C GLN A 102 5.90 11.25 -1.55
N ARG A 103 6.00 10.39 -0.53
CA ARG A 103 7.10 9.45 -0.37
C ARG A 103 7.23 8.49 -1.56
N VAL A 104 6.13 7.87 -1.99
CA VAL A 104 6.15 6.90 -3.10
C VAL A 104 6.26 7.60 -4.45
N ARG A 105 5.77 8.83 -4.59
CA ARG A 105 6.01 9.61 -5.82
C ARG A 105 7.49 9.96 -5.96
N ASN A 106 8.15 10.43 -4.92
CA ASN A 106 9.51 10.96 -5.05
C ASN A 106 10.62 9.90 -5.04
N GLN A 107 10.43 8.77 -4.37
CA GLN A 107 11.48 7.76 -4.20
C GLN A 107 10.92 6.34 -4.05
N ARG A 108 11.75 5.35 -4.40
CA ARG A 108 11.46 3.94 -4.12
C ARG A 108 11.27 3.70 -2.63
N LEU A 109 10.29 2.87 -2.27
CA LEU A 109 10.06 2.45 -0.89
C LEU A 109 11.22 1.58 -0.42
N THR A 110 11.73 1.88 0.77
CA THR A 110 12.72 1.05 1.44
C THR A 110 12.02 0.07 2.38
N ARG A 111 12.80 -0.88 2.89
CA ARG A 111 12.30 -1.85 3.87
C ARG A 111 11.80 -1.18 5.14
N GLU A 112 12.42 -0.06 5.54
CA GLU A 112 12.00 0.75 6.68
C GLU A 112 10.61 1.38 6.46
N ASP A 113 10.32 1.88 5.26
CA ASP A 113 9.00 2.43 4.94
C ASP A 113 7.91 1.36 5.07
N LEU A 114 8.19 0.16 4.53
CA LEU A 114 7.29 -0.99 4.58
C LEU A 114 7.05 -1.44 6.03
N ASP A 115 8.11 -1.53 6.84
CA ASP A 115 8.01 -1.91 8.25
C ASP A 115 7.30 -0.85 9.10
N ALA A 116 7.47 0.45 8.79
CA ALA A 116 6.81 1.54 9.49
C ALA A 116 5.29 1.48 9.32
N SER A 117 4.79 1.26 8.10
CA SER A 117 3.33 1.15 7.87
C SER A 117 2.73 -0.06 8.60
N PHE A 118 3.43 -1.20 8.56
CA PHE A 118 2.98 -2.42 9.23
C PHE A 118 2.85 -2.25 10.76
N ARG A 119 3.79 -1.52 11.38
CA ARG A 119 3.75 -1.21 12.81
C ARG A 119 2.56 -0.32 13.16
N VAL A 120 2.31 0.74 12.38
CA VAL A 120 1.18 1.64 12.63
C VAL A 120 -0.15 0.89 12.63
N ARG A 121 -0.34 -0.05 11.70
CA ARG A 121 -1.52 -0.94 11.67
C ARG A 121 -1.67 -1.79 12.93
N SER A 122 -0.56 -2.29 13.48
CA SER A 122 -0.59 -3.11 14.70
C SER A 122 -1.08 -2.32 15.91
N TYR A 123 -0.76 -1.01 15.98
CA TYR A 123 -1.24 -0.13 17.04
C TYR A 123 -2.69 0.37 16.80
N SER A 124 -3.08 0.63 15.55
CA SER A 124 -4.43 1.13 15.24
C SER A 124 -5.53 0.06 15.33
N TRP A 125 -5.19 -1.23 15.18
CA TRP A 125 -6.14 -2.36 15.29
C TRP A 125 -6.07 -3.12 16.64
N GLY A 126 -5.41 -2.55 17.65
CA GLY A 126 -5.38 -3.14 19.01
C GLY A 126 -4.59 -4.44 19.15
N LEU A 127 -3.77 -4.83 18.16
CA LEU A 127 -2.88 -5.99 18.24
C LEU A 127 -1.58 -5.58 18.94
N SER A 128 -1.68 -5.34 20.24
CA SER A 128 -0.51 -5.19 21.10
C SER A 128 0.37 -6.44 21.01
N ARG A 129 1.69 -6.26 20.86
CA ARG A 129 2.68 -7.34 21.05
C ARG A 129 2.40 -8.04 22.40
N PRO A 130 2.49 -9.38 22.49
CA PRO A 130 2.43 -10.03 23.78
C PRO A 130 3.58 -9.50 24.65
N THR A 131 3.24 -8.82 25.73
CA THR A 131 4.20 -8.48 26.79
C THR A 131 4.73 -9.80 27.32
N ARG A 132 5.99 -10.12 27.02
CA ARG A 132 6.68 -11.26 27.62
C ARG A 132 6.78 -10.99 29.12
N MET A 133 5.86 -11.56 29.90
CA MET A 133 5.93 -11.52 31.36
C MET A 133 7.25 -12.17 31.79
N ARG A 134 8.13 -11.36 32.35
CA ARG A 134 9.36 -11.81 33.00
C ARG A 134 8.92 -12.41 34.33
N GLY A 135 8.92 -13.73 34.43
CA GLY A 135 8.70 -14.42 35.69
C GLY A 135 9.74 -13.95 36.70
N THR A 136 9.27 -13.38 37.80
CA THR A 136 10.06 -13.20 39.02
C THR A 136 10.13 -14.55 39.73
N THR A 137 11.34 -15.07 39.88
CA THR A 137 11.67 -16.14 40.81
C THR A 137 11.76 -15.59 42.23
#